data_AF-A0A2P2L8E6-F1
#
_entry.id   AF-A0A2P2L8E6-F1
#
_cell.length_a   1.000
_cell.length_b   1.000
_cell.length_c   1.000
_cell.angle_alpha   90.00
_cell.angle_beta   90.00
_cell.angle_gamma   90.00
#
_symmetry.space_group_name_H-M   'P 1'
#
loop_
_entity.id
_entity.type
_entity.pdbx_description
1 polymer ?
#
loop_
_entity_poly.entity_id
_entity_poly.type
_entity_poly.pdbx_seq_one_letter_code
_entity_poly.pdbx_strand_id
1 'polypeptide(L)'
;MQEFKSNASLLYFWYAQAELATGSASTEESSSRALHILCCLGSSMKYIPFKCKPSSVQLLKAHQGFKEKMKSVRLAWIRGVIDDSSVALTCSAALFEELTSGFIMGIQLLDEAFTMVLPERRSRSYNLEFLFYFYVRMLLRYPKDSSLSKIWESILQGLQIYPTSAELFNSLVETSHTYTTPNKMRLMFDDYCQRKPSVIVWLFALSFEISKGGSEHRIHGLFERALVNERLCKSVVLWRMYIAYEVNITCNPSAARRIFFRAIHACPWSKKLWLDGFQKLKSILTAKELSDLLEVMRDKELNLRTDVYEILLQD
;
A
#
# COMPACT_ATOMS: atom_id res chain seq x y z
N MET A 1 29.25 -11.14 -3.32
CA MET A 1 29.56 -10.62 -1.97
C MET A 1 29.18 -9.15 -1.74
N GLN A 2 29.02 -8.35 -2.81
CA GLN A 2 28.65 -6.92 -2.73
C GLN A 2 27.13 -6.70 -2.57
N GLU A 3 26.28 -7.57 -3.16
CA GLU A 3 24.81 -7.53 -3.00
C GLU A 3 24.32 -7.78 -1.57
N PHE A 4 24.97 -8.66 -0.81
CA PHE A 4 24.56 -8.95 0.58
C PHE A 4 24.74 -7.77 1.53
N LYS A 5 25.71 -6.88 1.29
CA LYS A 5 25.85 -5.64 2.06
C LYS A 5 24.80 -4.60 1.66
N SER A 6 24.35 -4.62 0.40
CA SER A 6 23.32 -3.71 -0.12
C SER A 6 21.99 -3.89 0.61
N ASN A 7 21.59 -5.14 0.85
CA ASN A 7 20.28 -5.44 1.46
C ASN A 7 20.27 -5.47 2.99
N ALA A 8 21.44 -5.33 3.63
CA ALA A 8 21.52 -5.36 5.09
C ALA A 8 20.65 -4.27 5.73
N SER A 9 20.76 -3.02 5.26
CA SER A 9 19.99 -1.88 5.79
C SER A 9 18.47 -2.13 5.75
N LEU A 10 17.97 -2.73 4.67
CA LEU A 10 16.55 -3.10 4.53
C LEU A 10 16.13 -4.13 5.56
N LEU A 11 16.92 -5.19 5.74
CA LEU A 11 16.62 -6.24 6.72
C LEU A 11 16.58 -5.66 8.13
N TYR A 12 17.61 -4.93 8.56
CA TYR A 12 17.64 -4.30 9.89
C TYR A 12 16.44 -3.38 10.10
N PHE A 13 16.08 -2.60 9.08
CA PHE A 13 14.94 -1.70 9.14
C PHE A 13 13.60 -2.45 9.26
N TRP A 14 13.36 -3.47 8.45
CA TRP A 14 12.12 -4.25 8.49
C TRP A 14 11.98 -5.05 9.78
N TYR A 15 13.07 -5.64 10.28
CA TYR A 15 13.06 -6.32 11.58
C TYR A 15 12.75 -5.34 12.73
N ALA A 16 13.36 -4.15 12.72
CA ALA A 16 13.07 -3.12 13.73
C ALA A 16 11.60 -2.67 13.67
N GLN A 17 11.04 -2.49 12.48
CA GLN A 17 9.61 -2.18 12.33
C GLN A 17 8.70 -3.31 12.76
N ALA A 18 9.05 -4.57 12.46
CA ALA A 18 8.26 -5.73 12.84
C ALA A 18 8.15 -5.81 14.36
N GLU A 19 9.26 -5.64 15.10
CA GLU A 19 9.26 -5.62 16.57
C GLU A 19 8.33 -4.52 17.13
N LEU A 20 8.33 -3.33 16.52
CA LEU A 20 7.43 -2.23 16.92
C LEU A 20 5.96 -2.52 16.59
N ALA A 21 5.68 -3.25 15.51
CA ALA A 21 4.32 -3.60 15.09
C ALA A 21 3.72 -4.75 15.92
N THR A 22 4.54 -5.69 16.40
CA THR A 22 4.12 -6.85 17.22
C THR A 22 3.83 -6.52 18.69
N GLY A 23 3.58 -5.26 19.04
CA GLY A 23 3.41 -4.78 20.41
C GLY A 23 2.16 -5.30 21.13
N SER A 24 2.15 -6.58 21.50
CA SER A 24 1.28 -7.19 22.52
C SER A 24 2.01 -7.39 23.86
N ALA A 25 3.34 -7.28 23.87
CA ALA A 25 4.16 -7.14 25.07
C ALA A 25 4.29 -5.65 25.44
N SER A 26 4.66 -5.34 26.69
CA SER A 26 4.84 -3.97 27.17
C SER A 26 5.60 -3.13 26.14
N THR A 27 5.04 -1.98 25.76
CA THR A 27 5.56 -1.07 24.71
C THR A 27 7.05 -0.72 24.89
N GLU A 28 7.56 -0.82 26.11
CA GLU A 28 8.97 -0.63 26.41
C GLU A 28 9.89 -1.76 25.92
N GLU A 29 9.44 -3.02 25.96
CA GLU A 29 10.25 -4.17 25.57
C GLU A 29 10.40 -4.23 24.04
N SER A 30 9.31 -4.04 23.29
CA SER A 30 9.33 -3.95 21.83
C SER A 30 10.21 -2.79 21.35
N SER A 31 10.08 -1.61 21.99
CA SER A 31 10.94 -0.45 21.71
C SER A 31 12.42 -0.75 21.98
N SER A 32 12.72 -1.49 23.05
CA SER A 32 14.09 -1.87 23.41
C SER A 32 14.69 -2.86 22.40
N ARG A 33 13.90 -3.82 21.90
CA ARG A 33 14.33 -4.78 20.86
C ARG A 33 14.60 -4.08 19.54
N ALA A 34 13.69 -3.19 19.13
CA ALA A 34 13.87 -2.35 17.94
C ALA A 34 15.13 -1.48 18.05
N LEU A 35 15.34 -0.83 19.20
CA LEU A 35 16.52 -0.01 19.46
C LEU A 35 17.82 -0.82 19.37
N HIS A 36 17.84 -2.05 19.90
CA HIS A 36 19.00 -2.94 19.80
C HIS A 36 19.34 -3.33 18.36
N ILE A 37 18.34 -3.61 17.53
CA ILE A 37 18.52 -3.90 16.10
C ILE A 37 19.14 -2.68 15.39
N LEU A 38 18.62 -1.48 15.66
CA LEU A 38 19.13 -0.23 15.07
C LEU A 38 20.54 0.10 15.58
N CYS A 39 20.85 -0.16 16.85
CA CYS A 39 22.19 0.00 17.41
C CYS A 39 23.23 -0.88 16.69
N CYS A 40 22.85 -2.11 16.36
CA CYS A 40 23.68 -3.03 15.59
C CYS A 40 23.96 -2.47 14.19
N LEU A 41 22.94 -1.93 13.52
CA LEU A 41 23.07 -1.28 12.22
C LEU A 41 23.97 -0.03 12.31
N GLY A 42 23.72 0.88 13.25
CA GLY A 42 24.50 2.10 13.43
C GLY A 42 25.98 1.81 13.73
N SER A 43 26.24 0.88 14.66
CA SER A 43 27.60 0.50 15.07
C SER A 43 28.34 -0.39 14.06
N SER A 44 27.69 -0.79 12.96
CA SER A 44 28.21 -1.75 11.97
C SER A 44 28.65 -3.09 12.56
N MET A 45 27.96 -3.53 13.61
CA MET A 45 28.20 -4.84 14.24
C MET A 45 27.25 -5.89 13.67
N LYS A 46 27.71 -7.14 13.59
CA LYS A 46 26.81 -8.26 13.27
C LYS A 46 25.70 -8.32 14.31
N TYR A 47 24.48 -8.61 13.86
CA TYR A 47 23.35 -8.77 14.76
C TYR A 47 23.63 -9.89 15.77
N ILE A 48 23.32 -9.60 17.04
CA ILE A 48 23.36 -10.55 18.15
C ILE A 48 21.95 -10.58 18.73
N PRO A 49 21.39 -11.77 19.06
CA PRO A 49 20.07 -11.86 19.67
C PRO A 49 19.90 -10.93 20.87
N PHE A 50 18.72 -10.32 20.99
CA PHE A 50 18.42 -9.39 22.08
C PHE A 50 18.52 -10.12 23.44
N LYS A 51 19.32 -9.55 24.35
CA LYS A 51 19.48 -10.06 25.73
C LYS A 51 19.09 -9.01 26.76
N CYS A 52 19.48 -7.76 26.52
CA CYS A 52 19.25 -6.63 27.40
C CYS A 52 19.20 -5.33 26.60
N LYS A 53 18.70 -4.26 27.23
CA LYS A 53 18.68 -2.91 26.65
C LYS A 53 20.13 -2.48 26.31
N PRO A 54 20.35 -1.81 25.16
CA PRO A 54 21.68 -1.37 24.75
C PRO A 54 22.29 -0.39 25.75
N SER A 55 23.59 -0.50 25.99
CA SER A 55 24.31 0.39 26.93
C SER A 55 24.50 1.79 26.35
N SER A 56 24.74 2.79 27.21
CA SER A 56 25.02 4.17 26.79
C SER A 56 26.16 4.27 25.79
N VAL A 57 27.21 3.47 25.95
CA VAL A 57 28.36 3.43 25.03
C VAL A 57 27.95 2.88 23.66
N GLN A 58 27.10 1.86 23.62
CA GLN A 58 26.59 1.30 22.37
C GLN A 58 25.68 2.30 21.64
N LEU A 59 24.85 3.05 22.38
CA LEU A 59 24.03 4.12 21.82
C LEU A 59 24.89 5.23 21.21
N LEU A 60 25.91 5.72 21.93
CA LEU A 60 26.82 6.75 21.42
C LEU A 60 27.56 6.29 20.17
N LYS A 61 28.03 5.03 20.15
CA LYS A 61 28.67 4.45 18.97
C LYS A 61 27.69 4.35 17.79
N ALA A 62 26.44 3.98 18.05
CA ALA A 62 25.41 3.92 17.02
C ALA A 62 25.06 5.31 16.47
N HIS A 63 24.91 6.34 17.32
CA HIS A 63 24.71 7.73 16.89
C HIS A 63 25.84 8.20 15.95
N GLN A 64 27.09 7.99 16.36
CA GLN A 64 28.24 8.37 15.53
C GLN A 64 28.27 7.60 14.20
N GLY A 65 27.98 6.30 14.24
CA GLY A 65 27.92 5.47 13.04
C GLY A 65 26.79 5.86 12.07
N PHE A 66 25.60 6.19 12.58
CA PHE A 66 24.52 6.74 11.76
C PHE A 66 24.91 8.10 11.17
N LYS A 67 25.54 8.99 11.94
CA LYS A 67 26.02 10.29 11.44
C LYS A 67 27.00 10.14 10.28
N GLU A 68 27.94 9.20 10.35
CA GLU A 68 28.87 8.91 9.26
C GLU A 68 28.18 8.31 8.03
N LYS A 69 27.29 7.34 8.24
CA LYS A 69 26.52 6.72 7.15
C LYS A 69 25.60 7.71 6.45
N MET A 70 24.96 8.62 7.20
CA MET A 70 24.11 9.67 6.66
C MET A 70 24.90 10.70 5.84
N LYS A 71 26.17 10.97 6.16
CA LYS A 71 27.04 11.79 5.28
C LYS A 71 27.27 11.12 3.94
N SER A 72 27.49 9.80 3.92
CA SER A 72 27.65 9.04 2.68
C SER A 72 26.36 9.06 1.83
N VAL A 73 25.21 8.83 2.47
CA VAL A 73 23.88 8.92 1.82
C VAL A 73 23.64 10.31 1.25
N ARG A 74 23.93 11.37 2.01
CA ARG A 74 23.80 12.76 1.56
C ARG A 74 24.60 13.01 0.28
N LEU A 75 25.85 12.56 0.22
CA LEU A 75 26.69 12.71 -0.98
C LEU A 75 26.13 11.93 -2.18
N ALA A 76 25.62 10.72 -1.96
CA ALA A 76 25.02 9.91 -3.01
C ALA A 76 23.73 10.54 -3.57
N TRP A 77 22.86 11.05 -2.70
CA TRP A 77 21.59 11.67 -3.10
C TRP A 77 21.78 12.99 -3.84
N ILE A 78 22.75 13.82 -3.45
CA ILE A 78 23.13 15.04 -4.19
C ILE A 78 23.56 14.69 -5.62
N ARG A 79 24.28 13.57 -5.79
CA ARG A 79 24.67 13.06 -7.12
C ARG A 79 23.50 12.41 -7.87
N GLY A 80 22.36 12.19 -7.21
CA GLY A 80 21.16 11.59 -7.78
C GLY A 80 21.05 10.08 -7.67
N VAL A 81 21.94 9.44 -6.91
CA VAL A 81 21.90 7.98 -6.71
C VAL A 81 21.06 7.70 -5.46
N ILE A 82 19.84 7.22 -5.68
CA ILE A 82 18.89 6.85 -4.62
C ILE A 82 18.52 5.39 -4.82
N ASP A 83 18.94 4.55 -3.88
CA ASP A 83 18.70 3.11 -3.86
C ASP A 83 17.91 2.71 -2.60
N ASP A 84 17.40 1.48 -2.58
CA ASP A 84 16.62 0.96 -1.45
C ASP A 84 17.44 0.98 -0.14
N SER A 85 18.76 0.74 -0.23
CA SER A 85 19.64 0.67 0.92
C SER A 85 19.79 2.04 1.60
N SER A 86 19.98 3.10 0.83
CA SER A 86 20.11 4.46 1.35
C SER A 86 18.80 4.99 1.93
N VAL A 87 17.65 4.65 1.33
CA VAL A 87 16.34 4.98 1.90
C VAL A 87 16.10 4.21 3.19
N ALA A 88 16.34 2.90 3.22
CA ALA A 88 16.19 2.10 4.43
C ALA A 88 17.09 2.59 5.57
N LEU A 89 18.33 2.97 5.26
CA LEU A 89 19.26 3.55 6.21
C LEU A 89 18.77 4.90 6.75
N THR A 90 18.20 5.74 5.89
CA THR A 90 17.60 7.03 6.29
C THR A 90 16.41 6.81 7.21
N CYS A 91 15.52 5.87 6.88
CA CYS A 91 14.38 5.51 7.74
C CYS A 91 14.84 4.87 9.06
N SER A 92 15.88 4.04 9.05
CA SER A 92 16.48 3.48 10.27
C SER A 92 17.10 4.56 11.16
N ALA A 93 17.77 5.56 10.58
CA ALA A 93 18.33 6.67 11.33
C ALA A 93 17.21 7.53 11.94
N ALA A 94 16.15 7.84 11.18
CA ALA A 94 14.99 8.55 11.69
C ALA A 94 14.28 7.80 12.83
N LEU A 95 14.10 6.48 12.69
CA LEU A 95 13.52 5.62 13.73
C LEU A 95 14.41 5.53 14.97
N PHE A 96 15.72 5.52 14.78
CA PHE A 96 16.67 5.51 15.88
C PHE A 96 16.58 6.81 16.69
N GLU A 97 16.59 7.96 16.00
CA GLU A 97 16.41 9.27 16.64
C GLU A 97 15.03 9.43 17.29
N GLU A 98 13.97 8.86 16.71
CA GLU A 98 12.63 8.79 17.32
C GLU A 98 12.68 8.09 18.69
N LEU A 99 13.38 6.96 18.78
CA LEU A 99 13.46 6.13 20.00
C LEU A 99 14.44 6.69 21.05
N THR A 100 15.49 7.41 20.65
CA THR A 100 16.51 7.93 21.58
C THR A 100 16.28 9.39 21.98
N SER A 101 15.99 10.23 21.00
CA SER A 101 16.01 11.69 21.09
C SER A 101 14.61 12.30 20.97
N GLY A 102 13.64 11.51 20.52
CA GLY A 102 12.23 11.88 20.37
C GLY A 102 11.80 12.13 18.94
N PHE A 103 10.48 12.11 18.70
CA PHE A 103 9.87 12.15 17.37
C PHE A 103 10.30 13.37 16.52
N ILE A 104 10.53 14.53 17.14
CA ILE A 104 10.89 15.77 16.44
C ILE A 104 12.23 15.59 15.70
N MET A 105 13.21 14.93 16.33
CA MET A 105 14.52 14.72 15.74
C MET A 105 14.46 13.77 14.54
N GLY A 106 13.64 12.72 14.63
CA GLY A 106 13.39 11.81 13.51
C GLY A 106 12.73 12.51 12.32
N ILE A 107 11.74 13.39 12.57
CA ILE A 107 11.07 14.17 11.52
C ILE A 107 12.04 15.17 10.87
N GLN A 108 12.84 15.90 11.66
CA GLN A 108 13.84 16.83 11.14
C GLN A 108 14.85 16.15 10.21
N LEU A 109 15.29 14.93 10.55
CA LEU A 109 16.19 14.15 9.70
C LEU A 109 15.55 13.85 8.34
N LEU A 110 14.26 13.51 8.32
CA LEU A 110 13.52 13.25 7.07
C LEU A 110 13.28 14.53 6.26
N ASP A 111 12.92 15.64 6.91
CA ASP A 111 12.77 16.94 6.26
C ASP A 111 14.08 17.36 5.59
N GLU A 112 15.21 17.26 6.29
CA GLU A 112 16.54 17.48 5.71
C GLU A 112 16.75 16.58 4.49
N ALA A 113 16.46 15.28 4.59
CA ALA A 113 16.64 14.33 3.52
C ALA A 113 15.84 14.71 2.26
N PHE A 114 14.60 15.21 2.42
CA PHE A 114 13.81 15.70 1.29
C PHE A 114 14.43 16.95 0.65
N THR A 115 14.96 17.90 1.42
CA THR A 115 15.59 19.13 0.85
C THR A 115 16.77 18.83 -0.07
N MET A 116 17.44 17.69 0.11
CA MET A 116 18.58 17.27 -0.71
C MET A 116 18.17 16.77 -2.10
N VAL A 117 16.88 16.44 -2.30
CA VAL A 117 16.38 15.88 -3.56
C VAL A 117 15.55 16.91 -4.31
N LEU A 118 15.91 17.12 -5.58
CA LEU A 118 15.17 17.99 -6.49
C LEU A 118 13.69 17.57 -6.61
N PRO A 119 12.73 18.51 -6.59
CA PRO A 119 11.30 18.21 -6.64
C PRO A 119 10.87 17.29 -7.79
N GLU A 120 11.45 17.46 -8.98
CA GLU A 120 11.11 16.64 -10.16
C GLU A 120 11.47 15.16 -9.96
N ARG A 121 12.60 14.88 -9.31
CA ARG A 121 13.05 13.52 -9.02
C ARG A 121 12.18 12.83 -7.95
N ARG A 122 11.55 13.61 -7.07
CA ARG A 122 10.62 13.08 -6.07
C ARG A 122 9.47 12.34 -6.74
N SER A 123 8.81 12.98 -7.71
CA SER A 123 7.60 12.44 -8.37
C SER A 123 7.78 11.14 -9.16
N ARG A 124 9.02 10.76 -9.51
CA ARG A 124 9.31 9.60 -10.40
C ARG A 124 9.93 8.41 -9.69
N SER A 125 10.22 8.52 -8.39
CA SER A 125 11.01 7.54 -7.67
C SER A 125 10.19 6.84 -6.59
N TYR A 126 9.96 5.53 -6.74
CA TYR A 126 9.29 4.72 -5.73
C TYR A 126 10.05 4.74 -4.38
N ASN A 127 11.39 4.89 -4.42
CA ASN A 127 12.22 5.03 -3.23
C ASN A 127 11.83 6.24 -2.38
N LEU A 128 11.46 7.35 -3.03
CA LEU A 128 11.07 8.58 -2.36
C LEU A 128 9.58 8.59 -1.99
N GLU A 129 8.76 7.89 -2.75
CA GLU A 129 7.38 7.57 -2.35
C GLU A 129 7.37 6.77 -1.05
N PHE A 130 8.21 5.74 -0.95
CA PHE A 130 8.36 4.94 0.27
C PHE A 130 8.86 5.77 1.46
N LEU A 131 9.88 6.61 1.25
CA LEU A 131 10.37 7.53 2.28
C LEU A 131 9.28 8.50 2.75
N PHE A 132 8.47 9.02 1.82
CA PHE A 132 7.38 9.93 2.11
C PHE A 132 6.25 9.24 2.87
N TYR A 133 5.90 8.01 2.49
CA TYR A 133 4.99 7.20 3.28
C TYR A 133 5.53 6.96 4.70
N PHE A 134 6.81 6.63 4.85
CA PHE A 134 7.43 6.46 6.17
C PHE A 134 7.31 7.74 7.02
N TYR A 135 7.56 8.90 6.41
CA TYR A 135 7.39 10.22 7.03
C TYR A 135 5.95 10.45 7.51
N VAL A 136 4.95 10.25 6.65
CA VAL A 136 3.53 10.40 7.01
C VAL A 136 3.16 9.46 8.14
N ARG A 137 3.63 8.21 8.10
CA ARG A 137 3.36 7.23 9.15
C ARG A 137 3.98 7.61 10.49
N MET A 138 5.18 8.20 10.51
CA MET A 138 5.77 8.74 11.74
C MET A 138 4.93 9.90 12.30
N LEU A 139 4.46 10.81 11.44
CA LEU A 139 3.58 11.90 11.86
C LEU A 139 2.27 11.39 12.49
N LEU A 140 1.70 10.32 11.93
CA LEU A 140 0.45 9.72 12.42
C LEU A 140 0.58 9.00 13.78
N ARG A 141 1.79 8.64 14.22
CA ARG A 141 2.00 7.98 15.54
C ARG A 141 1.88 8.95 16.72
N TYR A 142 2.13 10.24 16.49
CA TYR A 142 2.12 11.26 17.53
C TYR A 142 1.18 12.43 17.17
N PRO A 143 -0.13 12.16 17.01
CA PRO A 143 -1.11 13.21 16.79
C PRO A 143 -1.17 14.12 18.02
N LYS A 144 -0.68 15.35 17.91
CA LYS A 144 -1.07 16.45 18.80
C LYS A 144 -2.17 17.23 18.12
N ASP A 145 -3.20 17.66 18.83
CA ASP A 145 -4.39 18.31 18.23
C ASP A 145 -4.05 19.49 17.30
N SER A 146 -2.96 20.22 17.56
CA SER A 146 -2.48 21.33 16.73
C SER A 146 -1.66 20.92 15.49
N SER A 147 -1.12 19.69 15.42
CA SER A 147 -0.39 19.17 14.25
C SER A 147 -1.29 18.44 13.26
N LEU A 148 -2.52 18.10 13.67
CA LEU A 148 -3.48 17.33 12.87
C LEU A 148 -3.72 17.92 11.46
N SER A 149 -3.97 19.24 11.34
CA SER A 149 -4.13 19.90 10.03
C SER A 149 -2.89 19.77 9.14
N LYS A 150 -1.70 19.85 9.74
CA LYS A 150 -0.43 19.72 9.00
C LYS A 150 -0.23 18.30 8.46
N ILE A 151 -0.67 17.29 9.22
CA ILE A 151 -0.63 15.89 8.76
C ILE A 151 -1.55 15.73 7.56
N TRP A 152 -2.77 16.24 7.66
CA TRP A 152 -3.74 16.22 6.57
C TRP A 152 -3.19 16.90 5.31
N GLU A 153 -2.66 18.11 5.43
CA GLU A 153 -2.02 18.86 4.33
C GLU A 153 -0.84 18.09 3.72
N SER A 154 -0.02 17.44 4.56
CA SER A 154 1.10 16.61 4.10
C SER A 154 0.63 15.41 3.28
N ILE A 155 -0.45 14.73 3.69
CA ILE A 155 -1.04 13.62 2.93
C ILE A 155 -1.53 14.12 1.56
N LEU A 156 -2.23 15.26 1.52
CA LEU A 156 -2.71 15.84 0.26
C LEU A 156 -1.57 16.23 -0.68
N GLN A 157 -0.52 16.86 -0.15
CA GLN A 157 0.69 17.17 -0.91
C GLN A 157 1.35 15.89 -1.43
N GLY A 158 1.41 14.85 -0.59
CA GLY A 158 1.89 13.53 -0.97
C GLY A 158 1.14 12.95 -2.17
N LEU A 159 -0.19 12.98 -2.15
CA LEU A 159 -1.03 12.47 -3.24
C LEU A 159 -0.92 13.30 -4.53
N GLN A 160 -0.58 14.58 -4.45
CA GLN A 160 -0.28 15.38 -5.64
C GLN A 160 1.01 14.92 -6.32
N ILE A 161 2.03 14.57 -5.53
CA ILE A 161 3.34 14.09 -6.00
C ILE A 161 3.26 12.61 -6.44
N TYR A 162 2.57 11.78 -5.64
CA TYR A 162 2.43 10.33 -5.78
C TYR A 162 0.95 9.91 -5.91
N PRO A 163 0.33 10.15 -7.08
CA PRO A 163 -1.12 9.97 -7.28
C PRO A 163 -1.59 8.51 -7.29
N THR A 164 -0.66 7.56 -7.30
CA THR A 164 -0.94 6.11 -7.33
C THR A 164 -0.56 5.40 -6.05
N SER A 165 -0.13 6.13 -5.01
CA SER A 165 0.31 5.54 -3.75
C SER A 165 -0.86 4.96 -2.96
N ALA A 166 -0.93 3.63 -2.85
CA ALA A 166 -1.98 2.97 -2.08
C ALA A 166 -1.86 3.28 -0.58
N GLU A 167 -0.64 3.39 -0.09
CA GLU A 167 -0.33 3.65 1.29
C GLU A 167 -0.80 5.06 1.72
N LEU A 168 -0.60 6.07 0.87
CA LEU A 168 -1.10 7.43 1.15
C LEU A 168 -2.62 7.50 1.09
N PHE A 169 -3.28 6.78 0.17
CA PHE A 169 -4.74 6.68 0.16
C PHE A 169 -5.28 5.97 1.40
N ASN A 170 -4.58 4.94 1.88
CA ASN A 170 -4.96 4.28 3.14
C ASN A 170 -4.89 5.27 4.31
N SER A 171 -3.78 6.00 4.44
CA SER A 171 -3.64 7.06 5.45
C SER A 171 -4.69 8.16 5.31
N LEU A 172 -5.06 8.55 4.08
CA LEU A 172 -6.13 9.52 3.82
C LEU A 172 -7.49 9.03 4.34
N VAL A 173 -7.83 7.76 4.09
CA VAL A 173 -9.11 7.17 4.52
C VAL A 173 -9.14 6.97 6.03
N GLU A 174 -8.07 6.49 6.65
CA GLU A 174 -7.97 6.32 8.10
C GLU A 174 -8.13 7.66 8.84
N THR A 175 -7.49 8.70 8.32
CA THR A 175 -7.59 10.05 8.88
C THR A 175 -8.91 10.74 8.52
N SER A 176 -9.60 10.31 7.48
CA SER A 176 -10.80 10.99 6.96
C SER A 176 -11.86 11.31 8.01
N HIS A 177 -12.04 10.42 8.98
CA HIS A 177 -13.10 10.51 9.99
C HIS A 177 -12.91 11.69 10.94
N THR A 178 -11.67 12.17 11.11
CA THR A 178 -11.36 13.28 12.01
C THR A 178 -11.31 14.63 11.29
N TYR A 179 -10.93 14.65 10.01
CA TYR A 179 -10.63 15.90 9.29
C TYR A 179 -11.71 16.41 8.34
N THR A 180 -12.58 15.53 7.85
CA THR A 180 -13.36 15.84 6.66
C THR A 180 -14.73 15.17 6.70
N THR A 181 -15.72 15.85 6.11
CA THR A 181 -17.06 15.28 5.96
C THR A 181 -17.08 14.23 4.84
N PRO A 182 -17.93 13.19 4.93
CA PRO A 182 -18.03 12.20 3.87
C PRO A 182 -18.26 12.81 2.47
N ASN A 183 -19.03 13.90 2.37
CA ASN A 183 -19.26 14.57 1.09
C ASN A 183 -18.00 15.20 0.51
N LYS A 184 -17.18 15.85 1.35
CA LYS A 184 -15.90 16.42 0.88
C LYS A 184 -14.92 15.32 0.48
N MET A 185 -14.91 14.17 1.17
CA MET A 185 -14.15 12.98 0.72
C MET A 185 -14.60 12.49 -0.66
N ARG A 186 -15.91 12.39 -0.90
CA ARG A 186 -16.46 11.98 -2.20
C ARG A 186 -16.01 12.90 -3.32
N LEU A 187 -16.08 14.21 -3.09
CA LEU A 187 -15.63 15.23 -4.06
C LEU A 187 -14.13 15.10 -4.35
N MET A 188 -13.32 14.84 -3.34
CA MET A 188 -11.89 14.61 -3.52
C MET A 188 -11.60 13.35 -4.33
N PHE A 189 -12.25 12.23 -4.01
CA PHE A 189 -12.12 11.01 -4.80
C PHE A 189 -12.59 11.20 -6.24
N ASP A 190 -13.69 11.92 -6.46
CA ASP A 190 -14.16 12.25 -7.80
C ASP A 190 -13.13 13.07 -8.59
N ASP A 191 -12.50 14.07 -7.97
CA ASP A 191 -11.43 14.86 -8.58
C ASP A 191 -10.20 13.99 -8.93
N TYR A 192 -9.74 13.14 -8.01
CA TYR A 192 -8.61 12.24 -8.25
C TYR A 192 -8.90 11.23 -9.37
N CYS A 193 -10.10 10.63 -9.37
CA CYS A 193 -10.55 9.72 -10.42
C CYS A 193 -10.58 10.38 -11.80
N GLN A 194 -10.89 11.67 -11.88
CA GLN A 194 -10.92 12.42 -13.14
C GLN A 194 -9.53 12.85 -13.61
N ARG A 195 -8.69 13.41 -12.72
CA ARG A 195 -7.39 13.96 -13.10
C ARG A 195 -6.37 12.88 -13.46
N LYS A 196 -6.28 11.82 -12.67
CA LYS A 196 -5.29 10.75 -12.82
C LYS A 196 -5.93 9.38 -12.53
N PRO A 197 -6.81 8.89 -13.42
CA PRO A 197 -7.51 7.63 -13.22
C PRO A 197 -6.51 6.48 -13.09
N SER A 198 -6.60 5.74 -11.99
CA SER A 198 -5.85 4.50 -11.76
C SER A 198 -6.72 3.50 -11.04
N VAL A 199 -6.42 2.21 -11.20
CA VAL A 199 -7.17 1.14 -10.50
C VAL A 199 -7.15 1.39 -8.99
N ILE A 200 -6.02 1.83 -8.42
CA ILE A 200 -5.86 2.10 -6.98
C ILE A 200 -6.84 3.18 -6.51
N VAL A 201 -6.89 4.33 -7.18
CA VAL A 201 -7.79 5.43 -6.81
C VAL A 201 -9.26 4.98 -6.82
N TRP A 202 -9.66 4.24 -7.85
CA TRP A 202 -11.03 3.71 -7.95
C TRP A 202 -11.34 2.68 -6.86
N LEU A 203 -10.39 1.80 -6.53
CA LEU A 203 -10.57 0.82 -5.44
C LEU A 203 -10.78 1.53 -4.10
N PHE A 204 -10.01 2.57 -3.80
CA PHE A 204 -10.19 3.35 -2.57
C PHE A 204 -11.52 4.13 -2.57
N ALA A 205 -11.91 4.74 -3.69
CA ALA A 205 -13.20 5.44 -3.79
C ALA A 205 -14.38 4.46 -3.59
N LEU A 206 -14.33 3.28 -4.20
CA LEU A 206 -15.34 2.23 -4.05
C LEU A 206 -15.36 1.67 -2.63
N SER A 207 -14.20 1.36 -2.05
CA SER A 207 -14.08 0.87 -0.68
C SER A 207 -14.63 1.89 0.32
N PHE A 208 -14.35 3.18 0.10
CA PHE A 208 -14.89 4.26 0.93
C PHE A 208 -16.41 4.32 0.86
N GLU A 209 -17.01 4.28 -0.34
CA GLU A 209 -18.48 4.33 -0.46
C GLU A 209 -19.16 3.08 0.09
N ILE A 210 -18.62 1.89 -0.18
CA ILE A 210 -19.16 0.63 0.34
C ILE A 210 -19.10 0.62 1.88
N SER A 211 -17.97 1.01 2.47
CA SER A 211 -17.81 1.02 3.94
C SER A 211 -18.70 2.07 4.63
N LYS A 212 -19.03 3.17 3.95
CA LYS A 212 -19.93 4.22 4.47
C LYS A 212 -21.40 3.98 4.16
N GLY A 213 -21.77 2.85 3.53
CA GLY A 213 -23.15 2.56 3.16
C GLY A 213 -23.68 3.53 2.10
N GLY A 214 -22.85 3.91 1.13
CA GLY A 214 -23.26 4.71 -0.02
C GLY A 214 -24.39 4.04 -0.80
N SER A 215 -25.20 4.83 -1.51
CA SER A 215 -26.33 4.30 -2.28
C SER A 215 -25.84 3.39 -3.41
N GLU A 216 -26.63 2.37 -3.74
CA GLU A 216 -26.38 1.45 -4.87
C GLU A 216 -26.12 2.24 -6.17
N HIS A 217 -26.93 3.26 -6.44
CA HIS A 217 -26.76 4.15 -7.60
C HIS A 217 -25.38 4.81 -7.64
N ARG A 218 -24.85 5.28 -6.50
CA ARG A 218 -23.52 5.91 -6.44
C ARG A 218 -22.42 4.88 -6.69
N ILE A 219 -22.52 3.70 -6.08
CA ILE A 219 -21.51 2.64 -6.22
C ILE A 219 -21.49 2.11 -7.66
N HIS A 220 -22.66 1.85 -8.26
CA HIS A 220 -22.78 1.52 -9.69
C HIS A 220 -22.22 2.62 -10.58
N GLY A 221 -22.54 3.88 -10.28
CA GLY A 221 -21.99 5.03 -11.01
C GLY A 221 -20.46 5.08 -10.97
N LEU A 222 -19.83 4.71 -9.84
CA LEU A 222 -18.37 4.62 -9.74
C LEU A 222 -17.80 3.47 -10.56
N PHE A 223 -18.39 2.27 -10.49
CA PHE A 223 -17.96 1.14 -11.31
C PHE A 223 -18.07 1.44 -12.81
N GLU A 224 -19.23 1.93 -13.26
CA GLU A 224 -19.44 2.24 -14.68
C GLU A 224 -18.49 3.35 -15.14
N ARG A 225 -18.30 4.42 -14.37
CA ARG A 225 -17.30 5.45 -14.70
C ARG A 225 -15.88 4.92 -14.78
N ALA A 226 -15.49 4.00 -13.89
CA ALA A 226 -14.18 3.38 -13.94
C ALA A 226 -14.01 2.54 -15.21
N LEU A 227 -15.04 1.78 -15.59
CA LEU A 227 -15.03 0.84 -16.70
C LEU A 227 -15.23 1.49 -18.08
N VAL A 228 -15.70 2.74 -18.14
CA VAL A 228 -15.68 3.54 -19.38
C VAL A 228 -14.25 3.84 -19.85
N ASN A 229 -13.27 3.88 -18.93
CA ASN A 229 -11.88 4.13 -19.29
C ASN A 229 -11.23 2.91 -19.95
N GLU A 230 -10.72 3.07 -21.17
CA GLU A 230 -10.13 1.99 -21.98
C GLU A 230 -9.00 1.21 -21.31
N ARG A 231 -8.25 1.84 -20.40
CA ARG A 231 -7.17 1.17 -19.67
C ARG A 231 -7.72 0.38 -18.48
N LEU A 232 -8.71 0.93 -17.78
CA LEU A 232 -9.26 0.35 -16.56
C LEU A 232 -10.29 -0.74 -16.87
N CYS A 233 -10.95 -0.70 -18.01
CA CYS A 233 -11.87 -1.76 -18.45
C CYS A 233 -11.15 -3.10 -18.66
N LYS A 234 -9.82 -3.10 -18.80
CA LYS A 234 -8.99 -4.32 -18.86
C LYS A 234 -8.55 -4.81 -17.47
N SER A 235 -8.91 -4.09 -16.41
CA SER A 235 -8.59 -4.47 -15.03
C SER A 235 -9.51 -5.58 -14.55
N VAL A 236 -8.96 -6.79 -14.49
CA VAL A 236 -9.64 -7.97 -13.92
C VAL A 236 -10.11 -7.70 -12.49
N VAL A 237 -9.34 -6.95 -11.69
CA VAL A 237 -9.65 -6.69 -10.29
C VAL A 237 -10.93 -5.86 -10.16
N LEU A 238 -11.12 -4.83 -10.99
CA LEU A 238 -12.33 -3.99 -10.96
C LEU A 238 -13.58 -4.81 -11.32
N TRP A 239 -13.49 -5.63 -12.37
CA TRP A 239 -14.61 -6.51 -12.74
C TRP A 239 -14.96 -7.52 -11.66
N ARG A 240 -13.96 -8.20 -11.09
CA ARG A 240 -14.20 -9.18 -10.02
C ARG A 240 -14.78 -8.54 -8.77
N MET A 241 -14.38 -7.30 -8.47
CA MET A 241 -14.97 -6.52 -7.38
C MET A 241 -16.42 -6.14 -7.69
N TYR A 242 -16.74 -5.74 -8.93
CA TYR A 242 -18.11 -5.40 -9.30
C TYR A 242 -19.03 -6.64 -9.25
N ILE A 243 -18.58 -7.77 -9.79
CA ILE A 243 -19.33 -9.03 -9.69
C ILE A 243 -19.54 -9.42 -8.21
N ALA A 244 -18.49 -9.32 -7.38
CA ALA A 244 -18.60 -9.65 -5.96
C ALA A 244 -19.54 -8.70 -5.21
N TYR A 245 -19.58 -7.41 -5.56
CA TYR A 245 -20.53 -6.45 -5.02
C TYR A 245 -21.98 -6.87 -5.35
N GLU A 246 -22.23 -7.27 -6.59
CA GLU A 246 -23.58 -7.64 -7.04
C GLU A 246 -24.06 -8.97 -6.45
N VAL A 247 -23.15 -9.92 -6.29
CA VAL A 247 -23.48 -11.23 -5.70
C VAL A 247 -23.66 -11.12 -4.18
N ASN A 248 -22.74 -10.45 -3.49
CA ASN A 248 -22.65 -10.52 -2.03
C ASN A 248 -23.33 -9.37 -1.29
N ILE A 249 -23.49 -8.20 -1.92
CA ILE A 249 -24.00 -6.99 -1.26
C ILE A 249 -25.40 -6.63 -1.78
N THR A 250 -25.58 -6.49 -3.09
CA THR A 250 -26.92 -6.18 -3.66
C THR A 250 -27.80 -7.42 -3.79
N CYS A 251 -27.18 -8.62 -3.77
CA CYS A 251 -27.85 -9.90 -3.98
C CYS A 251 -28.66 -9.93 -5.29
N ASN A 252 -28.13 -9.32 -6.36
CA ASN A 252 -28.79 -9.23 -7.66
C ASN A 252 -28.14 -10.20 -8.68
N PRO A 253 -28.66 -11.45 -8.79
CA PRO A 253 -28.06 -12.45 -9.67
C PRO A 253 -28.15 -12.07 -11.15
N SER A 254 -29.20 -11.34 -11.54
CA SER A 254 -29.38 -10.89 -12.92
C SER A 254 -28.33 -9.84 -13.32
N ALA A 255 -28.03 -8.89 -12.43
CA ALA A 255 -26.99 -7.90 -12.66
C ALA A 255 -25.60 -8.54 -12.65
N ALA A 256 -25.31 -9.40 -11.67
CA ALA A 256 -24.06 -10.15 -11.58
C ALA A 256 -23.77 -10.94 -12.87
N ARG A 257 -24.79 -11.63 -13.41
CA ARG A 257 -24.68 -12.35 -14.69
C ARG A 257 -24.33 -11.42 -15.85
N ARG A 258 -25.03 -10.29 -16.01
CA ARG A 258 -24.74 -9.32 -17.09
C ARG A 258 -23.32 -8.76 -16.98
N ILE A 259 -22.89 -8.42 -15.78
CA ILE A 259 -21.56 -7.85 -15.53
C ILE A 259 -20.47 -8.90 -15.79
N PHE A 260 -20.69 -10.15 -15.40
CA PHE A 260 -19.77 -11.26 -15.70
C PHE A 260 -19.52 -11.43 -17.19
N PHE A 261 -20.58 -11.46 -18.01
CA PHE A 261 -20.42 -11.58 -19.45
C PHE A 261 -19.69 -10.36 -20.05
N ARG A 262 -20.00 -9.14 -19.61
CA ARG A 262 -19.23 -7.94 -19.98
C ARG A 262 -17.75 -8.08 -19.61
N ALA A 263 -17.46 -8.60 -18.43
CA ALA A 263 -16.12 -8.74 -17.91
C ALA A 263 -15.26 -9.72 -18.74
N ILE A 264 -15.80 -10.89 -19.10
CA ILE A 264 -15.04 -11.87 -19.90
C ILE A 264 -14.79 -11.38 -21.34
N HIS A 265 -15.66 -10.52 -21.88
CA HIS A 265 -15.43 -9.86 -23.16
C HIS A 265 -14.33 -8.80 -23.06
N ALA A 266 -14.32 -8.00 -21.98
CA ALA A 266 -13.30 -6.99 -21.76
C ALA A 266 -11.92 -7.57 -21.39
N CYS A 267 -11.90 -8.72 -20.69
CA CYS A 267 -10.71 -9.37 -20.17
C CYS A 267 -10.61 -10.85 -20.62
N PRO A 268 -10.51 -11.14 -21.93
CA PRO A 268 -10.65 -12.49 -22.45
C PRO A 268 -9.55 -13.45 -22.01
N TRP A 269 -8.36 -12.95 -21.65
CA TRP A 269 -7.20 -13.78 -21.28
C TRP A 269 -7.11 -14.12 -19.79
N SER A 270 -8.04 -13.59 -18.97
CA SER A 270 -7.99 -13.78 -17.52
C SER A 270 -8.64 -15.09 -17.10
N LYS A 271 -7.89 -16.20 -17.08
CA LYS A 271 -8.39 -17.51 -16.63
C LYS A 271 -9.12 -17.43 -15.28
N LYS A 272 -8.62 -16.60 -14.35
CA LYS A 272 -9.24 -16.40 -13.03
C LYS A 272 -10.63 -15.78 -13.11
N LEU A 273 -10.87 -14.88 -14.06
CA LEU A 273 -12.18 -14.29 -14.28
C LEU A 273 -13.17 -15.32 -14.85
N TRP A 274 -12.74 -16.14 -15.81
CA TRP A 274 -13.57 -17.22 -16.35
C TRP A 274 -13.96 -18.24 -15.26
N LEU A 275 -12.99 -18.62 -14.41
CA LEU A 275 -13.22 -19.52 -13.28
C LEU A 275 -14.22 -18.98 -12.25
N ASP A 276 -14.31 -17.66 -12.07
CA ASP A 276 -15.32 -17.06 -11.19
C ASP A 276 -16.75 -17.38 -11.68
N GLY A 277 -16.97 -17.64 -12.98
CA GLY A 277 -18.27 -18.10 -13.49
C GLY A 277 -18.69 -19.44 -12.90
N PHE A 278 -17.76 -20.40 -12.84
CA PHE A 278 -18.02 -21.73 -12.30
C PHE A 278 -18.04 -21.77 -10.77
N GLN A 279 -17.21 -20.95 -10.11
CA GLN A 279 -17.05 -20.99 -8.65
C GLN A 279 -18.03 -20.08 -7.92
N LYS A 280 -18.25 -18.86 -8.43
CA LYS A 280 -19.04 -17.84 -7.73
C LYS A 280 -20.42 -17.65 -8.32
N LEU A 281 -20.61 -17.98 -9.60
CA LEU A 281 -21.87 -17.80 -10.31
C LEU A 281 -22.55 -19.13 -10.67
N LYS A 282 -22.12 -20.26 -10.08
CA LYS A 282 -22.68 -21.61 -10.31
C LYS A 282 -24.20 -21.64 -10.12
N SER A 283 -24.70 -20.99 -9.08
CA SER A 283 -26.13 -20.91 -8.76
C SER A 283 -26.90 -19.88 -9.59
N ILE A 284 -26.18 -19.02 -10.33
CA ILE A 284 -26.72 -17.89 -11.09
C ILE A 284 -26.77 -18.21 -12.59
N LEU A 285 -25.77 -18.95 -13.08
CA LEU A 285 -25.66 -19.37 -14.47
C LEU A 285 -26.36 -20.71 -14.69
N THR A 286 -27.00 -20.84 -15.85
CA THR A 286 -27.61 -22.10 -16.27
C THR A 286 -26.54 -23.12 -16.69
N ALA A 287 -26.86 -24.41 -16.58
CA ALA A 287 -25.96 -25.47 -17.05
C ALA A 287 -25.57 -25.33 -18.53
N LYS A 288 -26.47 -24.78 -19.36
CA LYS A 288 -26.19 -24.46 -20.75
C LYS A 288 -25.16 -23.33 -20.88
N GLU A 289 -25.37 -22.20 -20.21
CA GLU A 289 -24.42 -21.08 -20.22
C GLU A 289 -23.03 -21.52 -19.72
N LEU A 290 -22.97 -22.39 -18.71
CA LEU A 290 -21.70 -22.96 -18.23
C LEU A 290 -21.05 -23.88 -19.26
N SER A 291 -21.81 -24.70 -19.97
CA SER A 291 -21.32 -25.53 -21.07
C SER A 291 -20.74 -24.67 -22.19
N ASP A 292 -21.51 -23.68 -22.66
CA ASP A 292 -21.10 -22.74 -23.72
C ASP A 292 -19.83 -21.97 -23.30
N LEU A 293 -19.76 -21.56 -22.03
CA LEU A 293 -18.58 -20.89 -21.46
C LEU A 293 -17.33 -21.77 -21.56
N LEU A 294 -17.44 -23.09 -21.31
CA LEU A 294 -16.32 -24.03 -21.44
C LEU A 294 -15.85 -24.17 -22.88
N GLU A 295 -16.77 -24.21 -23.84
CA GLU A 295 -16.40 -24.28 -25.25
C GLU A 295 -15.59 -23.06 -25.66
N VAL A 296 -16.09 -21.87 -25.32
CA VAL A 296 -15.38 -20.61 -25.59
C VAL A 296 -14.04 -20.54 -24.85
N MET A 297 -13.93 -21.08 -23.63
CA MET A 297 -12.65 -21.17 -22.93
C MET A 297 -11.65 -22.06 -23.66
N ARG A 298 -12.10 -23.22 -24.17
CA ARG A 298 -11.24 -24.14 -24.95
C ARG A 298 -10.78 -23.48 -26.24
N ASP A 299 -11.67 -22.79 -26.95
CA ASP A 299 -11.35 -22.07 -28.18
C ASP A 299 -10.31 -20.96 -27.95
N LYS A 300 -10.28 -20.39 -26.74
CA LYS A 300 -9.28 -19.40 -26.31
C LYS A 300 -8.03 -20.01 -25.67
N GLU A 301 -7.85 -21.33 -25.78
CA GLU A 301 -6.73 -22.09 -25.20
C GLU A 301 -6.62 -21.96 -23.66
N LEU A 302 -7.73 -21.63 -22.98
CA LEU A 302 -7.81 -21.53 -21.52
C LEU A 302 -8.13 -22.90 -20.90
N ASN A 303 -7.15 -23.80 -20.93
CA ASN A 303 -7.34 -25.20 -20.52
C ASN A 303 -7.52 -25.38 -19.01
N LEU A 304 -8.40 -26.29 -18.61
CA LEU A 304 -8.58 -26.73 -17.22
C LEU A 304 -7.76 -28.01 -16.96
N ARG A 305 -7.23 -28.16 -15.74
CA ARG A 305 -6.42 -29.33 -15.36
C ARG A 305 -7.27 -30.52 -14.88
N THR A 306 -8.51 -30.26 -14.50
CA THR A 306 -9.46 -31.21 -13.94
C THR A 306 -10.73 -31.19 -14.79
N ASP A 307 -11.42 -32.32 -14.85
CA ASP A 307 -12.69 -32.40 -15.54
C ASP A 307 -13.72 -31.49 -14.87
N VAL A 308 -14.48 -30.76 -15.68
CA VAL A 308 -15.38 -29.71 -15.19
C VAL A 308 -16.51 -30.29 -14.35
N TYR A 309 -16.88 -31.54 -14.62
CA TYR A 309 -17.83 -32.29 -13.81
C TYR A 309 -17.36 -32.43 -12.36
N GLU A 310 -16.06 -32.58 -12.08
CA GLU A 310 -15.55 -32.62 -10.71
C GLU A 310 -15.69 -31.25 -10.01
N ILE A 311 -15.50 -30.14 -10.74
CA ILE A 311 -15.67 -28.77 -10.22
C ILE A 311 -17.16 -28.46 -9.97
N LEU A 312 -18.05 -28.97 -10.83
CA LEU A 312 -19.49 -28.82 -10.70
C LEU A 312 -20.08 -29.76 -9.62
N LEU A 313 -19.38 -30.84 -9.26
CA LEU A 313 -19.77 -31.80 -8.22
C LEU A 313 -19.15 -31.52 -6.84
N GLN A 314 -18.15 -30.64 -6.75
CA GLN A 314 -17.69 -30.14 -5.45
C GLN A 314 -18.72 -29.13 -4.91
N ASP A 315 -19.34 -29.53 -3.79
CA ASP A 315 -20.28 -28.74 -2.97
C ASP A 315 -19.57 -27.57 -2.26
#